data_AF-T1G8K1-F1
#
_entry.id   AF-T1G8K1-F1
#
_cell.length_a   1.000
_cell.length_b   1.000
_cell.length_c   1.000
_cell.angle_alpha   90.00
_cell.angle_beta   90.00
_cell.angle_gamma   90.00
#
_symmetry.space_group_name_H-M   'P 1'
#
loop_
_entity.id
_entity.type
_entity.pdbx_description
1 polymer ?
#
loop_
_entity_poly.entity_id
_entity_poly.type
_entity_poly.pdbx_seq_one_letter_code
_entity_poly.pdbx_strand_id
1 'polypeptide(L)'
;LVDDRCVLRPCQGGSIGSVPVKFRDCLFKVCPVNKYSARTQFWKAVKESKTKPSFDHNLIKIYIKYIQYEIRNTKQYNKYPKIQQLLHLKSNKYLTINNRLPALLEKNAIRLYLDLSGNEGSWIYIQPFYKLRSVGDNVMLGDKAILQPVNTGVPLHASAVELPDNPGCNEVD
;
A
#
# COMPACT_ATOMS: atom_id res chain seq x y z
N LEU A 1 -1.59 16.97 14.66
CA LEU A 1 -1.74 15.65 14.01
C LEU A 1 -1.16 15.76 12.60
N VAL A 2 -0.39 14.77 12.15
CA VAL A 2 0.12 14.72 10.77
C VAL A 2 -1.00 14.19 9.90
N ASP A 3 -1.39 14.95 8.88
CA ASP A 3 -2.37 14.57 7.87
C ASP A 3 -2.01 13.20 7.24
N ASP A 4 -2.98 12.29 7.22
CA ASP A 4 -2.84 10.92 6.72
C ASP A 4 -3.53 10.70 5.37
N ARG A 5 -4.13 11.76 4.80
CA ARG A 5 -4.77 11.75 3.49
C ARG A 5 -3.74 11.56 2.37
N CYS A 6 -4.19 10.94 1.29
CA CYS A 6 -3.45 10.84 0.04
C CYS A 6 -4.05 11.84 -0.95
N VAL A 7 -3.19 12.67 -1.54
CA VAL A 7 -3.63 13.75 -2.44
C VAL A 7 -2.80 13.75 -3.71
N LEU A 8 -3.42 14.15 -4.81
CA LEU A 8 -2.76 14.39 -6.09
C LEU A 8 -2.83 15.88 -6.42
N ARG A 9 -1.75 16.44 -6.96
CA ARG A 9 -1.70 17.82 -7.43
C ARG A 9 -1.55 17.85 -8.96
N PRO A 10 -2.63 18.05 -9.73
CA PRO A 10 -2.59 17.95 -11.19
C PRO A 10 -1.77 19.06 -11.88
N CYS A 11 -1.81 20.29 -11.34
CA CYS A 11 -1.44 21.50 -12.09
C CYS A 11 0.05 21.92 -12.01
N GLN A 12 0.90 21.26 -11.21
CA GLN A 12 2.21 21.81 -10.82
C GLN A 12 3.40 20.86 -11.01
N GLY A 13 3.39 20.10 -12.11
CA GLY A 13 4.45 19.14 -12.47
C GLY A 13 3.94 17.71 -12.46
N GLY A 14 3.23 17.33 -13.52
CA GLY A 14 2.68 15.99 -13.69
C GLY A 14 3.03 15.35 -15.03
N SER A 15 3.80 16.04 -15.87
CA SER A 15 4.34 15.45 -17.10
C SER A 15 5.67 14.79 -16.79
N ILE A 16 6.00 13.71 -17.49
CA ILE A 16 7.29 12.99 -17.37
C ILE A 16 8.49 13.95 -17.51
N GLY A 17 8.32 15.10 -18.17
CA GLY A 17 9.37 16.11 -18.36
C GLY A 17 9.49 17.19 -17.27
N SER A 18 8.57 17.28 -16.31
CA SER A 18 8.60 18.30 -15.26
C SER A 18 8.13 17.76 -13.90
N VAL A 19 9.08 17.38 -13.05
CA VAL A 19 8.78 16.88 -11.70
C VAL A 19 8.51 18.03 -10.72
N PRO A 20 7.63 17.85 -9.72
CA PRO A 20 7.39 18.86 -8.69
C PRO A 20 8.64 19.14 -7.84
N VAL A 21 8.72 20.34 -7.26
CA VAL A 21 9.80 20.71 -6.32
C VAL A 21 9.87 19.74 -5.13
N LYS A 22 8.71 19.27 -4.65
CA LYS A 22 8.60 18.30 -3.56
C LYS A 22 8.50 16.85 -4.05
N PHE A 23 9.14 16.50 -5.17
CA PHE A 23 9.09 15.14 -5.74
C PHE A 23 9.47 14.03 -4.74
N ARG A 24 10.36 14.32 -3.79
CA ARG A 24 10.74 13.39 -2.71
C ARG A 24 9.54 12.94 -1.86
N ASP A 25 8.51 13.78 -1.75
CA ASP A 25 7.27 13.51 -1.02
C ASP A 25 6.29 12.64 -1.82
N CYS A 26 6.59 12.34 -3.09
CA CYS A 26 5.76 11.52 -3.97
C CYS A 26 6.28 10.08 -4.12
N LEU A 27 7.38 9.75 -3.43
CA LEU A 27 8.08 8.47 -3.63
C LEU A 27 7.42 7.34 -2.85
N PHE A 28 7.04 6.28 -3.56
CA PHE A 28 6.60 5.03 -3.00
C PHE A 28 7.58 3.90 -3.32
N LYS A 29 7.79 3.03 -2.34
CA LYS A 29 8.48 1.76 -2.51
C LYS A 29 7.45 0.65 -2.66
N VAL A 30 7.61 -0.12 -3.72
CA VAL A 30 6.89 -1.38 -3.90
C VAL A 30 7.45 -2.42 -2.93
N CYS A 31 6.59 -2.92 -2.06
CA CYS A 31 6.92 -3.89 -1.03
C CYS A 31 6.17 -5.22 -1.26
N PRO A 32 6.77 -6.35 -0.87
CA PRO A 32 6.05 -7.62 -0.82
C PRO A 32 4.91 -7.53 0.20
N VAL A 33 3.97 -8.45 0.08
CA VAL A 33 2.78 -8.48 0.93
C VAL A 33 3.14 -8.95 2.33
N ASN A 34 2.86 -8.10 3.32
CA ASN A 34 2.89 -8.47 4.72
C ASN A 34 1.71 -9.41 5.04
N LYS A 35 2.01 -10.57 5.64
CA LYS A 35 0.99 -11.45 6.23
C LYS A 35 0.65 -10.98 7.65
N TYR A 36 -0.33 -10.09 7.74
CA TYR A 36 -0.75 -9.47 9.00
C TYR A 36 -1.28 -10.47 10.03
N SER A 37 -1.86 -11.60 9.60
CA SER A 37 -2.32 -12.67 10.50
C SER A 37 -1.16 -13.28 11.31
N ALA A 38 -0.05 -13.61 10.67
CA ALA A 38 1.15 -14.15 11.34
C ALA A 38 1.75 -13.13 12.32
N ARG A 39 1.82 -11.86 11.92
CA ARG A 39 2.28 -10.77 12.79
C ARG A 39 1.36 -10.60 14.00
N THR A 40 0.04 -10.64 13.80
CA THR A 40 -0.94 -10.49 14.89
C THR A 40 -0.85 -11.66 15.88
N GLN A 41 -0.73 -12.89 15.39
CA GLN A 41 -0.52 -14.07 16.24
C GLN A 41 0.78 -13.97 17.05
N PHE A 42 1.87 -13.55 16.42
CA PHE A 42 3.15 -13.33 17.09
C PHE A 42 3.03 -12.31 18.23
N TRP A 43 2.43 -11.14 17.97
CA TRP A 43 2.28 -10.11 18.99
C TRP A 43 1.32 -10.51 20.13
N LYS A 44 0.30 -11.32 19.85
CA LYS A 44 -0.55 -11.92 20.88
C LYS A 44 0.27 -12.86 21.79
N ALA A 45 1.00 -13.80 21.19
CA ALA A 45 1.83 -14.73 21.92
C ALA A 45 2.94 -14.04 22.76
N VAL A 46 3.54 -12.95 22.24
CA VAL A 46 4.53 -12.15 22.99
C VAL A 46 3.90 -11.40 24.19
N LYS A 47 2.65 -10.94 24.08
CA LYS A 47 1.95 -10.31 25.20
C LYS A 47 1.59 -11.34 26.28
N GLU A 48 1.19 -12.53 25.88
CA GLU A 48 0.84 -13.63 26.78
C GLU A 48 2.09 -14.20 27.48
N SER A 49 3.24 -14.29 26.81
CA SER A 49 4.49 -14.81 27.40
C SER A 49 5.08 -13.92 28.50
N LYS A 50 4.73 -12.62 28.56
CA LYS A 50 5.10 -11.76 29.69
C LYS A 50 4.52 -12.23 31.04
N THR A 51 3.51 -13.11 31.00
CA THR A 51 2.89 -13.69 32.21
C THR A 51 3.50 -15.03 32.63
N LYS A 52 4.32 -15.68 31.79
CA LYS A 52 5.01 -16.95 32.09
C LYS A 52 6.41 -16.94 31.46
N PRO A 53 7.50 -16.84 32.25
CA PRO A 53 8.85 -16.72 31.74
C PRO A 53 9.35 -18.12 31.33
N SER A 54 8.83 -18.64 30.22
CA SER A 54 9.37 -19.81 29.56
C SER A 54 9.91 -19.39 28.20
N PHE A 55 11.11 -19.88 27.87
CA PHE A 55 11.77 -19.65 26.61
C PHE A 55 10.98 -20.38 25.51
N ASP A 56 10.03 -19.67 24.91
CA ASP A 56 9.02 -20.30 24.07
C ASP A 56 9.59 -20.58 22.67
N HIS A 57 10.15 -21.78 22.49
CA HIS A 57 10.67 -22.28 21.22
C HIS A 57 9.68 -22.07 20.05
N ASN A 58 8.37 -22.03 20.33
CA ASN A 58 7.36 -21.72 19.33
C ASN A 58 7.47 -20.30 18.77
N LEU A 59 7.80 -19.30 19.58
CA LEU A 59 7.99 -17.92 19.12
C LEU A 59 9.14 -17.81 18.11
N ILE A 60 10.27 -18.47 18.40
CA ILE A 60 11.43 -18.52 17.49
C ILE A 60 11.06 -19.22 16.18
N LYS A 61 10.32 -20.33 16.25
CA LYS A 61 9.87 -21.07 15.06
C LYS A 61 8.93 -20.24 14.17
N ILE A 62 8.04 -19.45 14.79
CA ILE A 62 7.18 -18.49 14.07
C ILE A 62 8.02 -17.40 13.40
N TYR A 63 9.01 -16.84 14.11
CA TYR A 63 9.90 -15.81 13.56
C TYR A 63 10.73 -16.31 12.38
N ILE A 64 11.30 -17.52 12.45
CA ILE A 64 12.05 -18.12 11.33
C ILE A 64 11.14 -18.33 10.11
N LYS A 65 9.91 -18.81 10.31
CA LYS A 65 8.94 -18.94 9.21
C LYS A 65 8.61 -17.59 8.56
N TYR A 66 8.53 -16.52 9.36
CA TYR A 66 8.33 -15.16 8.86
C TYR A 66 9.52 -14.69 8.00
N ILE A 67 10.76 -14.84 8.48
CA ILE A 67 11.97 -14.48 7.72
C ILE A 67 12.09 -15.29 6.42
N GLN A 68 11.82 -16.59 6.45
CA GLN A 68 11.83 -17.43 5.24
C GLN A 68 10.75 -17.04 4.21
N TYR A 69 9.64 -16.44 4.65
CA TYR A 69 8.61 -15.92 3.77
C TYR A 69 9.06 -14.61 3.10
N GLU A 70 9.61 -13.67 3.88
CA GLU A 70 10.21 -12.43 3.37
C GLU A 70 11.24 -12.73 2.26
N ILE A 71 12.20 -13.62 2.54
CA ILE A 71 13.26 -14.02 1.58
C ILE A 71 12.70 -14.66 0.31
N ARG A 72 11.60 -15.42 0.39
CA ARG A 72 10.97 -16.01 -0.80
C ARG A 72 10.25 -14.97 -1.65
N ASN A 73 9.62 -13.97 -1.03
CA ASN A 73 8.85 -12.98 -1.78
C ASN A 73 9.70 -11.88 -2.43
N THR A 74 10.93 -11.65 -1.95
CA THR A 74 11.84 -10.68 -2.56
C THR A 74 12.30 -11.06 -3.97
N LYS A 75 12.18 -12.33 -4.40
CA LYS A 75 12.71 -12.76 -5.71
C LYS A 75 11.76 -12.59 -6.90
N GLN A 76 10.49 -12.22 -6.69
CA GLN A 76 9.45 -12.36 -7.73
C GLN A 76 8.51 -11.15 -7.84
N TYR A 77 8.98 -9.92 -7.61
CA TYR A 77 8.14 -8.71 -7.63
C TYR A 77 7.75 -8.23 -9.04
N ASN A 78 8.35 -8.79 -10.08
CA ASN A 78 8.25 -8.24 -11.43
C ASN A 78 7.16 -8.86 -12.31
N LYS A 79 6.12 -9.54 -11.83
CA LYS A 79 5.12 -10.18 -12.73
C LYS A 79 3.69 -9.72 -12.51
N TYR A 80 2.93 -9.56 -13.58
CA TYR A 80 1.49 -9.22 -13.54
C TYR A 80 0.57 -10.45 -13.39
N PRO A 81 -0.65 -10.29 -12.87
CA PRO A 81 -0.99 -9.38 -11.79
C PRO A 81 -0.40 -9.93 -10.48
N LYS A 82 0.05 -9.04 -9.61
CA LYS A 82 0.58 -9.46 -8.30
C LYS A 82 0.04 -8.56 -7.20
N ILE A 83 -0.30 -9.20 -6.07
CA ILE A 83 -0.62 -8.49 -4.85
C ILE A 83 0.67 -7.93 -4.28
N GLN A 84 0.68 -6.62 -4.05
CA GLN A 84 1.81 -5.87 -3.52
C GLN A 84 1.31 -4.81 -2.55
N GLN A 85 2.26 -4.11 -1.93
CA GLN A 85 1.98 -3.00 -1.03
C GLN A 85 2.81 -1.80 -1.43
N LEU A 86 2.28 -0.61 -1.20
CA LEU A 86 2.97 0.64 -1.50
C LEU A 86 3.33 1.32 -0.17
N LEU A 87 4.62 1.46 0.09
CA LEU A 87 5.17 2.14 1.26
C LEU A 87 5.59 3.56 0.85
N HIS A 88 4.97 4.57 1.43
CA HIS A 88 5.39 5.95 1.24
C HIS A 88 6.72 6.22 1.94
N LEU A 89 7.75 6.61 1.20
CA LEU A 89 9.13 6.70 1.74
C LEU A 89 9.31 7.81 2.77
N LYS A 90 8.61 8.94 2.62
CA LYS A 90 8.78 10.08 3.53
C LYS A 90 8.08 9.87 4.88
N SER A 91 6.84 9.38 4.86
CA SER A 91 6.11 9.12 6.11
C SER A 91 6.40 7.74 6.71
N ASN A 92 7.02 6.84 5.93
CA ASN A 92 7.21 5.44 6.28
C ASN A 92 5.89 4.74 6.67
N LYS A 93 4.83 5.00 5.87
CA LYS A 93 3.49 4.47 6.07
C LYS A 93 2.98 3.78 4.79
N TYR A 94 2.19 2.74 4.94
CA TYR A 94 1.59 1.98 3.86
C TYR A 94 0.29 2.63 3.36
N LEU A 95 0.16 2.70 2.04
CA LEU A 95 -1.09 3.05 1.39
C LEU A 95 -2.15 2.00 1.73
N THR A 96 -3.26 2.44 2.31
CA THR A 96 -4.24 1.55 2.94
C THR A 96 -5.64 2.07 2.71
N ILE A 97 -6.57 1.15 2.50
CA ILE A 97 -7.99 1.48 2.30
C ILE A 97 -8.80 1.09 3.51
N ASN A 98 -9.75 1.96 3.85
CA ASN A 98 -10.72 1.71 4.89
C ASN A 98 -12.08 1.37 4.29
N ASN A 99 -12.37 0.07 4.13
CA ASN A 99 -13.66 -0.40 3.60
C ASN A 99 -14.88 -0.05 4.47
N ARG A 100 -14.69 0.56 5.65
CA ARG A 100 -15.78 0.93 6.56
C ARG A 100 -16.13 2.41 6.47
N LEU A 101 -15.25 3.23 5.92
CA LEU A 101 -15.43 4.67 5.86
C LEU A 101 -15.41 5.14 4.39
N PRO A 102 -16.39 5.95 3.96
CA PRO A 102 -16.34 6.58 2.66
C PRO A 102 -15.20 7.60 2.59
N ALA A 103 -14.77 7.94 1.37
CA ALA A 103 -13.85 9.05 1.13
C ALA A 103 -14.46 10.36 1.68
N LEU A 104 -13.60 11.36 1.95
CA LEU A 104 -14.03 12.58 2.60
C LEU A 104 -14.86 13.46 1.66
N LEU A 105 -14.49 13.53 0.39
CA LEU A 105 -15.18 14.32 -0.63
C LEU A 105 -16.21 13.50 -1.41
N GLU A 106 -15.83 12.35 -1.95
CA GLU A 106 -16.73 11.50 -2.73
C GLU A 106 -17.40 10.44 -1.86
N LYS A 107 -18.66 10.68 -1.50
CA LYS A 107 -19.43 9.77 -0.61
C LYS A 107 -19.61 8.34 -1.16
N ASN A 108 -19.45 8.16 -2.46
CA ASN A 108 -19.58 6.86 -3.14
C ASN A 108 -18.22 6.13 -3.28
N ALA A 109 -17.11 6.81 -2.97
CA ALA A 109 -15.77 6.24 -3.03
C ALA A 109 -15.28 5.84 -1.63
N ILE A 110 -14.16 5.12 -1.57
CA ILE A 110 -13.69 4.49 -0.33
C ILE A 110 -12.48 5.26 0.19
N ARG A 111 -12.40 5.44 1.51
CA ARG A 111 -11.31 6.21 2.10
C ARG A 111 -9.96 5.53 1.91
N LEU A 112 -9.04 6.24 1.26
CA LEU A 112 -7.62 5.94 1.19
C LEU A 112 -6.85 6.75 2.25
N TYR A 113 -5.91 6.11 2.95
CA TYR A 113 -5.09 6.76 3.97
C TYR A 113 -3.74 6.07 4.13
N LEU A 114 -2.81 6.75 4.80
CA LEU A 114 -1.48 6.23 5.10
C LEU A 114 -1.43 5.63 6.52
N ASP A 115 -1.33 4.30 6.61
CA ASP A 115 -1.22 3.55 7.87
C ASP A 115 0.23 3.20 8.22
N LEU A 116 0.62 3.34 9.49
CA LEU A 116 2.00 3.11 9.91
C LEU A 116 2.47 1.65 9.73
N SER A 117 1.60 0.69 10.03
CA SER A 117 1.95 -0.74 10.00
C SER A 117 1.40 -1.46 8.78
N GLY A 118 0.45 -0.83 8.08
CA GLY A 118 -0.43 -1.44 7.10
C GLY A 118 -1.37 -2.47 7.73
N ASN A 119 -2.39 -2.85 6.97
CA ASN A 119 -3.31 -3.94 7.29
C ASN A 119 -3.80 -4.61 6.00
N GLU A 120 -4.81 -5.47 6.09
CA GLU A 120 -5.38 -6.21 4.95
C GLU A 120 -5.89 -5.27 3.83
N GLY A 121 -6.29 -4.04 4.17
CA GLY A 121 -6.65 -2.99 3.21
C GLY A 121 -5.47 -2.35 2.49
N SER A 122 -4.22 -2.69 2.85
CA SER A 122 -3.01 -2.24 2.15
C SER A 122 -2.59 -3.18 1.01
N TRP A 123 -3.38 -4.22 0.73
CA TRP A 123 -3.12 -5.14 -0.36
C TRP A 123 -3.71 -4.60 -1.66
N ILE A 124 -2.86 -4.46 -2.68
CA ILE A 124 -3.23 -3.90 -3.98
C ILE A 124 -2.76 -4.85 -5.08
N TYR A 125 -3.66 -5.20 -5.99
CA TYR A 125 -3.32 -5.78 -7.28
C TYR A 125 -2.74 -4.69 -8.17
N ILE A 126 -1.53 -4.92 -8.66
CA ILE A 126 -0.99 -4.16 -9.79
C ILE A 126 -1.33 -4.97 -11.05
N GLN A 127 -2.16 -4.40 -11.92
CA GLN A 127 -2.63 -5.02 -13.17
C GLN A 127 -2.15 -4.20 -14.37
N PRO A 128 -1.92 -4.82 -15.53
CA PRO A 128 -1.57 -4.07 -16.72
C PRO A 128 -2.79 -3.28 -17.21
N PHE A 129 -2.59 -2.02 -17.61
CA PHE A 129 -3.66 -1.21 -18.18
C PHE A 129 -3.98 -1.63 -19.63
N TYR A 130 -2.95 -1.97 -20.40
CA TYR A 130 -3.06 -2.37 -21.80
C TYR A 130 -3.06 -3.89 -21.98
N LYS A 131 -3.81 -4.39 -22.96
CA LYS A 131 -3.91 -5.82 -23.31
C LYS A 131 -2.62 -6.44 -23.89
N LEU A 132 -1.60 -5.62 -24.16
CA LEU A 132 -0.29 -6.05 -24.67
C LEU A 132 0.52 -6.85 -23.63
N ARG A 133 0.11 -6.79 -22.36
CA ARG A 133 0.69 -7.55 -21.25
C ARG A 133 -0.34 -8.55 -20.75
N SER A 134 0.11 -9.77 -20.51
CA SER A 134 -0.69 -10.90 -20.02
C SER A 134 -0.30 -11.29 -18.59
N VAL A 135 -1.12 -12.14 -18.00
CA VAL A 135 -0.83 -12.79 -16.71
C VAL A 135 0.49 -13.57 -16.82
N GLY A 136 1.43 -13.29 -15.93
CA GLY A 136 2.76 -13.90 -15.88
C GLY A 136 3.86 -13.10 -16.56
N ASP A 137 3.51 -12.06 -17.31
CA ASP A 137 4.48 -11.18 -17.98
C ASP A 137 5.22 -10.30 -16.99
N ASN A 138 6.45 -9.93 -17.36
CA ASN A 138 7.25 -9.05 -16.54
C ASN A 138 6.74 -7.59 -16.60
N VAL A 139 6.68 -6.93 -15.44
CA VAL A 139 6.42 -5.51 -15.26
C VAL A 139 7.63 -4.72 -15.78
N MET A 140 7.41 -3.83 -16.74
CA MET A 140 8.46 -2.99 -17.30
C MET A 140 8.34 -1.54 -16.81
N LEU A 141 9.48 -0.84 -16.72
CA LEU A 141 9.49 0.59 -16.43
C LEU A 141 8.76 1.35 -17.53
N GLY A 142 7.84 2.24 -17.15
CA GLY A 142 7.01 2.99 -18.07
C GLY A 142 5.68 2.32 -18.44
N ASP A 143 5.44 1.07 -18.02
CA ASP A 143 4.13 0.44 -18.19
C ASP A 143 3.07 1.23 -17.41
N LYS A 144 1.94 1.51 -18.07
CA LYS A 144 0.74 1.97 -17.36
C LYS A 144 0.08 0.79 -16.66
N ALA A 145 -0.21 0.96 -15.39
CA ALA A 145 -0.81 -0.06 -14.54
C ALA A 145 -2.07 0.46 -13.84
N ILE A 146 -2.98 -0.46 -13.55
CA ILE A 146 -4.16 -0.24 -12.71
C ILE A 146 -3.79 -0.71 -11.30
N LEU A 147 -4.05 0.15 -10.31
CA LEU A 147 -3.92 -0.19 -8.90
C LEU A 147 -5.32 -0.50 -8.37
N GLN A 148 -5.57 -1.78 -8.08
CA GLN A 148 -6.87 -2.25 -7.63
C GLN A 148 -6.73 -2.89 -6.24
N PRO A 149 -7.37 -2.36 -5.21
CA PRO A 149 -7.32 -2.92 -3.87
C PRO A 149 -7.99 -4.28 -3.83
N VAL A 150 -7.39 -5.23 -3.11
CA VAL A 150 -7.88 -6.61 -3.07
C VAL A 150 -9.27 -6.71 -2.48
N ASN A 151 -9.57 -5.90 -1.46
CA ASN A 151 -10.79 -6.04 -0.67
C ASN A 151 -12.02 -5.39 -1.32
N THR A 152 -11.81 -4.37 -2.16
CA THR A 152 -12.91 -3.61 -2.78
C THR A 152 -13.14 -4.05 -4.22
N GLY A 153 -12.08 -4.44 -4.93
CA GLY A 153 -12.16 -4.76 -6.35
C GLY A 153 -12.46 -3.54 -7.23
N VAL A 154 -12.41 -2.32 -6.70
CA VAL A 154 -12.60 -1.08 -7.47
C VAL A 154 -11.24 -0.42 -7.64
N PRO A 155 -10.78 -0.14 -8.87
CA PRO A 155 -9.54 0.58 -9.10
C PRO A 155 -9.50 1.93 -8.37
N LEU A 156 -8.33 2.30 -7.87
CA LEU A 156 -8.12 3.62 -7.29
C LEU A 156 -8.28 4.71 -8.35
N HIS A 157 -8.95 5.80 -8.01
CA HIS A 157 -9.07 6.97 -8.86
C HIS A 157 -8.69 8.25 -8.11
N ALA A 158 -8.58 9.33 -8.87
CA ALA A 158 -8.40 10.67 -8.31
C ALA A 158 -9.75 11.35 -8.38
N SER A 159 -10.21 11.93 -7.27
CA SER A 159 -11.43 12.70 -7.25
C SER A 159 -11.35 13.88 -8.23
N ALA A 160 -12.49 14.24 -8.81
CA ALA A 160 -12.61 15.45 -9.62
C ALA A 160 -12.75 16.74 -8.78
N VAL A 161 -12.92 16.60 -7.46
CA VAL A 161 -13.18 17.70 -6.53
C VAL A 161 -11.89 18.11 -5.82
N GLU A 162 -11.61 19.41 -5.81
CA GLU A 162 -10.48 19.97 -5.08
C GLU A 162 -10.74 20.02 -3.57
N LEU A 163 -9.68 19.82 -2.79
CA LEU A 163 -9.72 19.90 -1.34
C LEU A 163 -9.86 21.37 -0.88
N PRO A 164 -10.84 21.71 -0.03
CA PRO A 164 -11.05 23.07 0.44
C PRO A 164 -9.86 23.65 1.22
N ASP A 165 -9.14 22.78 1.93
CA ASP A 165 -8.01 23.16 2.78
C ASP A 165 -6.66 23.09 2.04
N ASN A 166 -6.61 22.46 0.87
CA ASN A 166 -5.42 22.37 0.03
C ASN A 166 -5.77 22.65 -1.44
N PRO A 167 -5.85 23.94 -1.85
CA PRO A 167 -6.22 24.32 -3.21
C PRO A 167 -5.31 23.69 -4.28
N GLY A 168 -5.91 23.25 -5.38
CA GLY A 168 -5.22 22.54 -6.47
C GLY A 168 -4.78 21.11 -6.14
N CYS A 169 -5.22 20.55 -5.02
CA CYS A 169 -5.02 19.15 -4.67
C CYS A 169 -6.36 18.41 -4.66
N ASN A 170 -6.38 17.21 -5.23
CA ASN A 170 -7.54 16.33 -5.25
C ASN A 170 -7.30 15.15 -4.31
N GLU A 171 -8.37 14.68 -3.66
CA GLU A 171 -8.33 13.43 -2.89
C GLU A 171 -8.14 12.23 -3.83
N VAL A 172 -7.50 11.18 -3.33
CA VAL A 172 -7.40 9.87 -4.00
C VAL A 172 -8.27 8.89 -3.25
N ASP A 173 -9.12 8.16 -3.97
CA ASP A 173 -10.22 7.37 -3.42
C ASP A 173 -10.54 6.08 -4.21
#